data_AF-A0A355PFN7-F1
#
_entry.id   AF-A0A355PFN7-F1
#
_cell.length_a   1.000
_cell.length_b   1.000
_cell.length_c   1.000
_cell.angle_alpha   90.00
_cell.angle_beta   90.00
_cell.angle_gamma   90.00
#
_symmetry.space_group_name_H-M   'P 1'
#
loop_
_entity.id
_entity.type
_entity.pdbx_description
1 polymer ?
#
loop_
_entity_poly.entity_id
_entity_poly.type
_entity_poly.pdbx_seq_one_letter_code
_entity_poly.pdbx_strand_id
1 'polypeptide(L)'
;MHGLLRRLFAPRWQHPDPEVRRKALHQLDPQQTEQREALHTLANDSDSTIQLAALLALDDLNGLLVAYEQHSQDEAWFNAVCQRLTGAEGHVDLQQRQAHVESLTDQRLLNTIAMQGDNLGLRLTALKQLTSEEDWVQQACHNSVAAVRHQAAERVNDEENLKRLLKEARRDRQVVRFAKEKLTQLRNDAEWLAEQQAQREHLLTQLEQHARAPWEPLYGGRFRHLEREWQHLSHPPSVSQEQRFHQAVLSCRKTLHDHETQEQARQQSLARRAEAENTRDQLLEGLEETLEGLTHANELTAQDIDSLRAQRQLLGQRWQSLSDLHPPNEATQQRYSQALKQYEQSMEAWQRWQTVSLAVEQALVNSDHDGLAEHVAQCRWPATLTAPSLLAQAQKQLATQHAPPQQPDLSLNALSAELDNFEHLLERGAFKSASRLHQRLKPAIEALTSGDAKPLKSRLKHLGARLAELRDWRGFVAGPKREQLCASIEALADDPHMAESALDRHHRQLVKEWKA
;
A
#
# COMPACT_ATOMS: atom_id res chain seq x y z
N MET A 1 98.26 -47.84 -10.16
CA MET A 1 97.78 -48.77 -11.20
C MET A 1 96.57 -49.56 -10.68
N HIS A 2 95.36 -48.99 -10.69
CA HIS A 2 94.20 -49.65 -10.04
C HIS A 2 92.89 -49.69 -10.85
N GLY A 3 92.87 -49.21 -12.10
CA GLY A 3 91.64 -49.17 -12.91
C GLY A 3 91.33 -50.42 -13.74
N LEU A 4 92.34 -51.13 -14.22
CA LEU A 4 92.16 -52.23 -15.19
C LEU A 4 91.96 -53.61 -14.55
N LEU A 5 92.65 -53.91 -13.43
CA LEU A 5 92.50 -55.21 -12.74
C LEU A 5 91.21 -55.32 -11.91
N ARG A 6 90.66 -54.19 -11.41
CA ARG A 6 89.40 -54.20 -10.66
C ARG A 6 88.19 -54.56 -11.54
N ARG A 7 88.27 -54.34 -12.85
CA ARG A 7 87.21 -54.67 -13.83
C ARG A 7 87.13 -56.16 -14.18
N LEU A 8 88.20 -56.93 -13.94
CA LEU A 8 88.23 -58.38 -14.20
C LEU A 8 87.68 -59.22 -13.03
N PHE A 9 87.58 -58.62 -11.83
CA PHE A 9 87.05 -59.28 -10.61
C PHE A 9 85.83 -58.57 -10.01
N ALA A 10 85.33 -57.50 -10.64
CA ALA A 10 84.09 -56.86 -10.20
C ALA A 10 82.93 -57.83 -10.40
N PRO A 11 82.01 -57.95 -9.42
CA PRO A 11 80.86 -58.82 -9.55
C PRO A 11 80.00 -58.38 -10.73
N ARG A 12 79.39 -59.34 -11.44
CA ARG A 12 78.72 -59.11 -12.73
C ARG A 12 77.61 -58.05 -12.69
N TRP A 13 77.03 -57.82 -11.51
CA TRP A 13 76.01 -56.79 -11.29
C TRP A 13 76.55 -55.35 -11.33
N GLN A 14 77.88 -55.13 -11.28
CA GLN A 14 78.53 -53.82 -11.43
C GLN A 14 79.04 -53.56 -12.86
N HIS A 15 78.69 -54.41 -13.83
CA HIS A 15 79.22 -54.32 -15.18
C HIS A 15 78.70 -53.07 -15.94
N PRO A 16 79.49 -52.40 -16.80
CA PRO A 16 79.03 -51.21 -17.53
C PRO A 16 77.86 -51.46 -18.49
N ASP A 17 77.74 -52.67 -19.03
CA ASP A 17 76.64 -53.10 -19.90
C ASP A 17 75.37 -53.44 -19.07
N PRO A 18 74.24 -52.72 -19.27
CA PRO A 18 72.97 -53.01 -18.61
C PRO A 18 72.49 -54.46 -18.80
N GLU A 19 72.69 -55.06 -19.96
CA GLU A 19 72.25 -56.43 -20.22
C GLU A 19 72.98 -57.46 -19.34
N VAL A 20 74.26 -57.21 -19.04
CA VAL A 20 75.05 -58.04 -18.12
C VAL A 20 74.57 -57.88 -16.69
N ARG A 21 74.25 -56.64 -16.27
CA ARG A 21 73.72 -56.35 -14.93
C ARG A 21 72.34 -56.97 -14.72
N ARG A 22 71.43 -56.84 -15.69
CA ARG A 22 70.09 -57.44 -15.64
C ARG A 22 70.15 -58.96 -15.48
N LYS A 23 71.02 -59.64 -16.23
CA LYS A 23 71.22 -61.09 -16.09
C LYS A 23 71.79 -61.47 -14.72
N ALA A 24 72.69 -60.67 -14.17
CA ALA A 24 73.25 -60.91 -12.84
C ALA A 24 72.22 -60.70 -11.74
N LEU A 25 71.36 -59.68 -11.87
CA LEU A 25 70.29 -59.36 -10.92
C LEU A 25 69.36 -60.55 -10.67
N HIS A 26 68.94 -61.26 -11.73
CA HIS A 26 68.08 -62.45 -11.60
C HIS A 26 68.70 -63.62 -10.82
N GLN A 27 70.00 -63.58 -10.55
CA GLN A 27 70.72 -64.60 -9.78
C GLN A 27 70.98 -64.18 -8.32
N LEU A 28 70.63 -62.95 -7.95
CA LEU A 28 70.80 -62.44 -6.59
C LEU A 28 69.65 -62.91 -5.69
N ASP A 29 70.01 -63.42 -4.52
CA ASP A 29 69.10 -63.89 -3.48
C ASP A 29 68.93 -62.78 -2.40
N PRO A 30 67.73 -62.18 -2.27
CA PRO A 30 67.47 -61.11 -1.32
C PRO A 30 67.52 -61.55 0.16
N GLN A 31 67.60 -62.86 0.43
CA GLN A 31 67.78 -63.41 1.79
C GLN A 31 69.25 -63.40 2.24
N GLN A 32 70.21 -63.28 1.32
CA GLN A 32 71.63 -63.22 1.65
C GLN A 32 72.09 -61.77 1.78
N THR A 33 72.70 -61.41 2.92
CA THR A 33 73.05 -60.03 3.26
C THR A 33 73.86 -59.30 2.17
N GLU A 34 74.95 -59.89 1.68
CA GLU A 34 75.80 -59.28 0.65
C GLU A 34 75.07 -59.11 -0.70
N GLN A 35 74.21 -60.06 -1.05
CA GLN A 35 73.44 -60.01 -2.30
C GLN A 35 72.26 -59.03 -2.19
N ARG A 36 71.69 -58.88 -1.00
CA ARG A 36 70.70 -57.86 -0.68
C ARG A 36 71.31 -56.45 -0.77
N GLU A 37 72.53 -56.24 -0.28
CA GLU A 37 73.26 -54.97 -0.47
C GLU A 37 73.52 -54.66 -1.95
N ALA A 38 73.86 -55.67 -2.74
CA ALA A 38 73.98 -55.54 -4.20
C ALA A 38 72.65 -55.11 -4.83
N LEU A 39 71.53 -55.72 -4.44
CA LEU A 39 70.20 -55.32 -4.90
C LEU A 39 69.84 -53.88 -4.48
N HIS A 40 70.17 -53.45 -3.25
CA HIS A 40 69.96 -52.06 -2.83
C HIS A 40 70.78 -51.06 -3.66
N THR A 41 71.97 -51.46 -4.11
CA THR A 41 72.77 -50.64 -5.04
C THR A 41 72.10 -50.56 -6.42
N LEU A 42 71.62 -51.70 -6.93
CA LEU A 42 70.89 -51.78 -8.20
C LEU A 42 69.51 -51.09 -8.17
N ALA A 43 68.90 -50.92 -6.99
CA ALA A 43 67.66 -50.14 -6.84
C ALA A 43 67.83 -48.64 -7.13
N ASN A 44 69.07 -48.18 -7.30
CA ASN A 44 69.43 -46.82 -7.73
C ASN A 44 70.16 -46.81 -9.07
N ASP A 45 70.01 -47.87 -9.88
CA ASP A 45 70.63 -47.98 -11.20
C ASP A 45 70.12 -46.89 -12.16
N SER A 46 70.97 -46.44 -13.07
CA SER A 46 70.59 -45.48 -14.10
C SER A 46 69.70 -46.08 -15.20
N ASP A 47 69.68 -47.42 -15.32
CA ASP A 47 68.78 -48.13 -16.22
C ASP A 47 67.46 -48.45 -15.48
N SER A 48 66.34 -47.92 -16.00
CA SER A 48 65.03 -48.04 -15.35
C SER A 48 64.54 -49.48 -15.20
N THR A 49 64.92 -50.38 -16.11
CA THR A 49 64.49 -51.78 -16.05
C THR A 49 65.23 -52.56 -14.97
N ILE A 50 66.52 -52.26 -14.78
CA ILE A 50 67.33 -52.82 -13.70
C ILE A 50 66.85 -52.27 -12.35
N GLN A 51 66.60 -50.97 -12.28
CA GLN A 51 66.08 -50.31 -11.09
C GLN A 51 64.77 -50.95 -10.62
N LEU A 52 63.79 -51.07 -11.53
CA LEU A 52 62.51 -51.71 -11.26
C LEU A 52 62.68 -53.16 -10.80
N ALA A 53 63.49 -53.96 -11.52
CA ALA A 53 63.73 -55.36 -11.18
C ALA A 53 64.38 -55.52 -9.79
N ALA A 54 65.28 -54.62 -9.41
CA ALA A 54 65.95 -54.65 -8.11
C ALA A 54 64.98 -54.32 -6.97
N LEU A 55 64.15 -53.29 -7.15
CA LEU A 55 63.10 -52.92 -6.19
C LEU A 55 62.07 -54.05 -6.00
N LEU A 56 61.66 -54.70 -7.10
CA LEU A 56 60.76 -55.85 -7.04
C LEU A 56 61.37 -57.05 -6.32
N ALA A 57 62.66 -57.34 -6.54
CA ALA A 57 63.39 -58.43 -5.88
C ALA A 57 63.58 -58.18 -4.38
N LEU A 58 63.73 -56.92 -3.96
CA LEU A 58 63.82 -56.52 -2.55
C LEU A 58 62.47 -56.50 -1.82
N ASP A 59 61.37 -56.55 -2.58
CA ASP A 59 60.01 -56.27 -2.10
C ASP A 59 59.87 -54.88 -1.45
N ASP A 60 60.61 -53.90 -1.96
CA ASP A 60 60.66 -52.54 -1.42
C ASP A 60 59.55 -51.67 -2.02
N LEU A 61 58.35 -51.74 -1.45
CA LEU A 61 57.20 -50.93 -1.88
C LEU A 61 57.44 -49.43 -1.72
N ASN A 62 58.15 -49.00 -0.68
CA ASN A 62 58.47 -47.59 -0.46
C ASN A 62 59.35 -47.06 -1.60
N GLY A 63 60.46 -47.75 -1.87
CA GLY A 63 61.36 -47.41 -2.98
C GLY A 63 60.65 -47.45 -4.33
N LEU A 64 59.77 -48.44 -4.53
CA LEU A 64 58.96 -48.56 -5.74
C LEU A 64 58.01 -47.37 -5.94
N LEU A 65 57.31 -46.92 -4.90
CA LEU A 65 56.41 -45.75 -4.96
C LEU A 65 57.17 -44.45 -5.21
N VAL A 66 58.31 -44.25 -4.54
CA VAL A 66 59.15 -43.05 -4.74
C VAL A 66 59.70 -43.00 -6.17
N ALA A 67 60.20 -44.12 -6.69
CA ALA A 67 60.71 -44.16 -8.05
C ALA A 67 59.58 -44.06 -9.10
N TYR A 68 58.38 -44.58 -8.79
CA TYR A 68 57.21 -44.47 -9.68
C TYR A 68 56.82 -43.03 -10.00
N GLU A 69 57.03 -42.06 -9.09
CA GLU A 69 56.73 -40.65 -9.36
C GLU A 69 57.44 -40.13 -10.64
N GLN A 70 58.65 -40.64 -10.91
CA GLN A 70 59.44 -40.29 -12.08
C GLN A 70 59.12 -41.15 -13.32
N HIS A 71 58.39 -42.25 -13.13
CA HIS A 71 58.08 -43.28 -14.12
C HIS A 71 56.57 -43.52 -14.30
N SER A 72 55.73 -42.55 -13.94
CA SER A 72 54.27 -42.72 -13.89
C SER A 72 53.61 -43.07 -15.23
N GLN A 73 54.26 -42.69 -16.34
CA GLN A 73 53.82 -43.01 -17.71
C GLN A 73 54.33 -44.37 -18.23
N ASP A 74 55.23 -45.03 -17.50
CA ASP A 74 55.77 -46.34 -17.88
C ASP A 74 54.83 -47.45 -17.40
N GLU A 75 54.31 -48.24 -18.35
CA GLU A 75 53.40 -49.34 -18.08
C GLU A 75 54.02 -50.45 -17.22
N ALA A 76 55.32 -50.72 -17.36
CA ALA A 76 55.97 -51.75 -16.55
C ALA A 76 56.00 -51.33 -15.07
N TRP A 77 56.32 -50.06 -14.82
CA TRP A 77 56.31 -49.46 -13.49
C TRP A 77 54.90 -49.39 -12.91
N PHE A 78 53.92 -48.92 -13.69
CA PHE A 78 52.52 -48.89 -13.27
C PHE A 78 52.00 -50.28 -12.86
N ASN A 79 52.26 -51.29 -13.69
CA ASN A 79 51.82 -52.66 -13.42
C ASN A 79 52.50 -53.24 -12.16
N ALA A 80 53.80 -53.02 -11.99
CA ALA A 80 54.54 -53.49 -10.82
C ALA A 80 54.02 -52.85 -9.52
N VAL A 81 53.81 -51.52 -9.51
CA VAL A 81 53.23 -50.81 -8.37
C VAL A 81 51.81 -51.32 -8.07
N CYS A 82 50.99 -51.50 -9.11
CA CYS A 82 49.64 -52.05 -8.96
C CYS A 82 49.67 -53.44 -8.34
N GLN A 83 50.52 -54.35 -8.84
CA GLN A 83 50.61 -55.72 -8.35
C GLN A 83 51.01 -55.76 -6.86
N ARG A 84 51.96 -54.92 -6.46
CA ARG A 84 52.39 -54.79 -5.05
C ARG A 84 51.29 -54.20 -4.17
N LEU A 85 50.67 -53.09 -4.57
CA LEU A 85 49.61 -52.45 -3.78
C LEU A 85 48.35 -53.31 -3.68
N THR A 86 47.93 -53.96 -4.78
CA THR A 86 46.75 -54.84 -4.80
C THR A 86 46.95 -56.15 -4.05
N GLY A 87 48.20 -56.53 -3.74
CA GLY A 87 48.53 -57.82 -3.12
C GLY A 87 48.51 -58.99 -4.10
N ALA A 88 48.47 -58.72 -5.41
CA ALA A 88 48.55 -59.76 -6.44
C ALA A 88 49.94 -60.42 -6.47
N GLU A 89 50.99 -59.65 -6.19
CA GLU A 89 52.36 -60.13 -6.03
C GLU A 89 53.07 -59.42 -4.88
N GLY A 90 54.16 -60.01 -4.38
CA GLY A 90 54.95 -59.50 -3.26
C GLY A 90 54.49 -60.01 -1.91
N HIS A 91 55.17 -59.57 -0.85
CA HIS A 91 54.97 -60.03 0.53
C HIS A 91 54.72 -58.88 1.51
N VAL A 92 54.55 -57.65 1.02
CA VAL A 92 54.21 -56.48 1.83
C VAL A 92 52.86 -56.66 2.53
N ASP A 93 52.85 -56.47 3.84
CA ASP A 93 51.65 -56.68 4.66
C ASP A 93 50.52 -55.69 4.31
N LEU A 94 49.29 -56.10 4.62
CA LEU A 94 48.10 -55.32 4.28
C LEU A 94 48.07 -53.93 4.96
N GLN A 95 48.58 -53.81 6.18
CA GLN A 95 48.53 -52.56 6.93
C GLN A 95 49.44 -51.51 6.29
N GLN A 96 50.64 -51.91 5.86
CA GLN A 96 51.55 -51.06 5.11
C GLN A 96 50.94 -50.65 3.76
N ARG A 97 50.36 -51.60 3.01
CA ARG A 97 49.68 -51.30 1.75
C ARG A 97 48.54 -50.30 1.94
N GLN A 98 47.71 -50.47 2.97
CA GLN A 98 46.63 -49.54 3.30
C GLN A 98 47.15 -48.14 3.62
N ALA A 99 48.19 -48.02 4.45
CA ALA A 99 48.79 -46.74 4.78
C ALA A 99 49.31 -45.99 3.54
N HIS A 100 49.92 -46.71 2.59
CA HIS A 100 50.33 -46.12 1.32
C HIS A 100 49.14 -45.65 0.50
N VAL A 101 48.12 -46.50 0.34
CA VAL A 101 46.92 -46.16 -0.42
C VAL A 101 46.27 -44.92 0.16
N GLU A 102 46.15 -44.76 1.48
CA GLU A 102 45.56 -43.57 2.14
C GLU A 102 46.21 -42.23 1.76
N SER A 103 47.48 -42.26 1.33
CA SER A 103 48.23 -41.07 0.90
C SER A 103 48.35 -40.91 -0.62
N LEU A 104 47.79 -41.86 -1.39
CA LEU A 104 48.00 -41.95 -2.83
C LEU A 104 47.08 -41.01 -3.60
N THR A 105 47.64 -40.20 -4.51
CA THR A 105 46.86 -39.23 -5.30
C THR A 105 46.64 -39.66 -6.75
N ASP A 106 47.44 -40.62 -7.24
CA ASP A 106 47.35 -41.12 -8.62
C ASP A 106 46.01 -41.84 -8.87
N GLN A 107 45.14 -41.21 -9.65
CA GLN A 107 43.79 -41.70 -9.93
C GLN A 107 43.79 -43.02 -10.72
N ARG A 108 44.84 -43.28 -11.53
CA ARG A 108 44.96 -44.52 -12.32
C ARG A 108 45.31 -45.70 -11.40
N LEU A 109 46.24 -45.49 -10.47
CA LEU A 109 46.56 -46.48 -9.44
C LEU A 109 45.35 -46.71 -8.53
N LEU A 110 44.71 -45.65 -8.02
CA LEU A 110 43.54 -45.75 -7.16
C LEU A 110 42.39 -46.54 -7.80
N ASN A 111 42.10 -46.29 -9.08
CA ASN A 111 41.09 -47.05 -9.82
C ASN A 111 41.40 -48.55 -9.89
N THR A 112 42.66 -48.88 -10.17
CA THR A 112 43.12 -50.27 -10.30
C THR A 112 43.06 -50.97 -8.94
N ILE A 113 43.48 -50.29 -7.88
CA ILE A 113 43.43 -50.81 -6.51
C ILE A 113 41.99 -51.04 -6.06
N ALA A 114 41.08 -50.10 -6.35
CA ALA A 114 39.66 -50.26 -6.07
C ALA A 114 39.06 -51.48 -6.81
N MET A 115 39.44 -51.69 -8.08
CA MET A 115 38.95 -52.81 -8.91
C MET A 115 39.53 -54.17 -8.56
N GLN A 116 40.82 -54.23 -8.23
CA GLN A 116 41.58 -55.47 -8.23
C GLN A 116 42.17 -55.84 -6.87
N GLY A 117 42.16 -54.94 -5.88
CA GLY A 117 42.74 -55.20 -4.55
C GLY A 117 42.24 -56.50 -3.91
N ASP A 118 43.13 -57.24 -3.27
CA ASP A 118 42.84 -58.52 -2.59
C ASP A 118 41.94 -58.37 -1.34
N ASN A 119 41.86 -57.16 -0.78
CA ASN A 119 41.14 -56.87 0.45
C ASN A 119 40.06 -55.78 0.28
N LEU A 120 38.87 -55.98 0.90
CA LEU A 120 37.77 -55.01 0.84
C LEU A 120 38.15 -53.63 1.40
N GLY A 121 38.85 -53.58 2.53
CA GLY A 121 39.27 -52.32 3.15
C GLY A 121 40.16 -51.52 2.22
N LEU A 122 41.15 -52.18 1.61
CA LEU A 122 42.03 -51.58 0.62
C LEU A 122 41.25 -50.98 -0.57
N ARG A 123 40.29 -51.73 -1.12
CA ARG A 123 39.44 -51.26 -2.22
C ARG A 123 38.63 -50.03 -1.84
N LEU A 124 38.02 -50.04 -0.66
CA LEU A 124 37.21 -48.90 -0.18
C LEU A 124 38.08 -47.68 0.13
N THR A 125 39.29 -47.85 0.65
CA THR A 125 40.26 -46.76 0.85
C THR A 125 40.65 -46.12 -0.48
N ALA A 126 40.89 -46.91 -1.52
CA ALA A 126 41.18 -46.39 -2.85
C ALA A 126 39.96 -45.68 -3.47
N LEU A 127 38.77 -46.30 -3.39
CA LEU A 127 37.52 -45.69 -3.86
C LEU A 127 37.25 -44.33 -3.21
N LYS A 128 37.56 -44.18 -1.92
CA LYS A 128 37.35 -42.93 -1.19
C LYS A 128 38.12 -41.75 -1.78
N GLN A 129 39.29 -42.00 -2.37
CA GLN A 129 40.20 -40.99 -2.92
C GLN A 129 40.01 -40.73 -4.42
N LEU A 130 39.17 -41.51 -5.09
CA LEU A 130 38.75 -41.19 -6.46
C LEU A 130 37.92 -39.90 -6.45
N THR A 131 38.18 -39.05 -7.44
CA THR A 131 37.62 -37.68 -7.53
C THR A 131 36.70 -37.45 -8.72
N SER A 132 36.75 -38.32 -9.74
CA SER A 132 35.92 -38.22 -10.93
C SER A 132 34.67 -39.08 -10.81
N GLU A 133 33.52 -38.54 -11.25
CA GLU A 133 32.29 -39.35 -11.36
C GLU A 133 32.43 -40.48 -12.38
N GLU A 134 33.24 -40.30 -13.43
CA GLU A 134 33.48 -41.36 -14.42
C GLU A 134 34.10 -42.59 -13.75
N ASP A 135 35.05 -42.37 -12.85
CA ASP A 135 35.70 -43.43 -12.10
C ASP A 135 34.70 -44.13 -11.18
N TRP A 136 33.86 -43.38 -10.48
CA TRP A 136 32.81 -43.96 -9.64
C TRP A 136 31.80 -44.77 -10.46
N VAL A 137 31.42 -44.32 -11.66
CA VAL A 137 30.58 -45.09 -12.59
C VAL A 137 31.27 -46.39 -12.97
N GLN A 138 32.55 -46.35 -13.34
CA GLN A 138 33.31 -47.55 -13.67
C GLN A 138 33.34 -48.55 -12.51
N GLN A 139 33.61 -48.09 -11.28
CA GLN A 139 33.60 -48.93 -10.09
C GLN A 139 32.19 -49.47 -9.79
N ALA A 140 31.15 -48.66 -9.90
CA ALA A 140 29.76 -49.05 -9.65
C ALA A 140 29.26 -50.11 -10.64
N CYS A 141 29.70 -50.05 -11.89
CA CYS A 141 29.28 -50.99 -12.94
C CYS A 141 30.07 -52.30 -12.92
N HIS A 142 31.39 -52.22 -12.74
CA HIS A 142 32.29 -53.32 -13.10
C HIS A 142 33.01 -53.97 -11.91
N ASN A 143 32.98 -53.37 -10.71
CA ASN A 143 33.71 -53.94 -9.58
C ASN A 143 33.13 -55.29 -9.16
N SER A 144 33.98 -56.27 -8.88
CA SER A 144 33.55 -57.61 -8.47
C SER A 144 32.88 -57.62 -7.10
N VAL A 145 33.20 -56.66 -6.23
CA VAL A 145 32.73 -56.59 -4.84
C VAL A 145 31.52 -55.66 -4.71
N ALA A 146 30.39 -56.21 -4.25
CA ALA A 146 29.12 -55.49 -4.15
C ALA A 146 29.22 -54.22 -3.27
N ALA A 147 29.89 -54.30 -2.12
CA ALA A 147 30.04 -53.16 -1.21
C ALA A 147 30.76 -51.97 -1.87
N VAL A 148 31.75 -52.24 -2.74
CA VAL A 148 32.47 -51.19 -3.50
C VAL A 148 31.56 -50.60 -4.57
N ARG A 149 30.79 -51.44 -5.28
CA ARG A 149 29.81 -50.95 -6.27
C ARG A 149 28.78 -50.02 -5.64
N HIS A 150 28.27 -50.38 -4.45
CA HIS A 150 27.25 -49.60 -3.75
C HIS A 150 27.79 -48.24 -3.30
N GLN A 151 28.97 -48.20 -2.66
CA GLN A 151 29.58 -46.93 -2.26
C GLN A 151 29.95 -46.04 -3.46
N ALA A 152 30.35 -46.63 -4.57
CA ALA A 152 30.64 -45.87 -5.78
C ALA A 152 29.36 -45.25 -6.37
N ALA A 153 28.28 -46.04 -6.48
CA ALA A 153 26.99 -45.57 -6.99
C ALA A 153 26.38 -44.44 -6.15
N GLU A 154 26.53 -44.48 -4.82
CA GLU A 154 26.04 -43.42 -3.92
C GLU A 154 26.70 -42.05 -4.18
N ARG A 155 27.91 -42.02 -4.74
CA ARG A 155 28.66 -40.78 -5.00
C ARG A 155 28.32 -40.12 -6.33
N VAL A 156 27.72 -40.85 -7.28
CA VAL A 156 27.34 -40.32 -8.60
C VAL A 156 26.11 -39.41 -8.46
N ASN A 157 26.16 -38.19 -9.00
CA ASN A 157 25.04 -37.25 -8.96
C ASN A 157 24.61 -36.75 -10.34
N ASP A 158 25.50 -36.78 -11.35
CA ASP A 158 25.17 -36.31 -12.69
C ASP A 158 24.08 -37.18 -13.36
N GLU A 159 23.15 -36.53 -14.05
CA GLU A 159 21.99 -37.20 -14.66
C GLU A 159 22.40 -38.24 -15.72
N GLU A 160 23.38 -37.92 -16.56
CA GLU A 160 23.85 -38.83 -17.62
C GLU A 160 24.62 -40.01 -17.02
N ASN A 161 25.43 -39.78 -15.99
CA ASN A 161 26.11 -40.85 -15.27
C ASN A 161 25.12 -41.78 -14.53
N LEU A 162 24.08 -41.23 -13.91
CA LEU A 162 23.02 -42.05 -13.30
C LEU A 162 22.26 -42.90 -14.34
N LYS A 163 21.98 -42.34 -15.54
CA LYS A 163 21.41 -43.11 -16.66
C LYS A 163 22.35 -44.24 -17.11
N ARG A 164 23.66 -44.00 -17.12
CA ARG A 164 24.66 -45.05 -17.42
C ARG A 164 24.65 -46.16 -16.38
N LEU A 165 24.55 -45.85 -15.09
CA LEU A 165 24.40 -46.88 -14.04
C LEU A 165 23.18 -47.77 -14.29
N LEU A 166 22.04 -47.22 -14.69
CA LEU A 166 20.84 -48.01 -15.04
C LEU A 166 21.07 -48.93 -16.24
N LYS A 167 21.90 -48.50 -17.20
CA LYS A 167 22.16 -49.23 -18.44
C LYS A 167 23.20 -50.33 -18.24
N GLU A 168 24.26 -50.07 -17.48
CA GLU A 168 25.44 -50.92 -17.37
C GLU A 168 25.40 -51.83 -16.13
N ALA A 169 24.96 -51.33 -14.96
CA ALA A 169 24.93 -52.09 -13.70
C ALA A 169 23.67 -52.95 -13.51
N ARG A 170 23.02 -53.40 -14.59
CA ARG A 170 21.69 -54.08 -14.58
C ARG A 170 21.59 -55.29 -13.64
N ARG A 171 22.72 -55.93 -13.32
CA ARG A 171 22.80 -57.11 -12.47
C ARG A 171 22.77 -56.78 -10.97
N ASP A 172 23.09 -55.54 -10.59
CA ASP A 172 23.07 -55.09 -9.20
C ASP A 172 21.82 -54.26 -8.91
N ARG A 173 20.83 -54.90 -8.27
CA ARG A 173 19.53 -54.27 -7.97
C ARG A 173 19.65 -53.05 -7.08
N GLN A 174 20.65 -53.01 -6.18
CA GLN A 174 20.85 -51.90 -5.26
C GLN A 174 21.38 -50.67 -6.00
N VAL A 175 22.38 -50.84 -6.88
CA VAL A 175 22.90 -49.76 -7.74
C VAL A 175 21.78 -49.20 -8.64
N VAL A 176 20.99 -50.08 -9.26
CA VAL A 176 19.84 -49.67 -10.08
C VAL A 176 18.81 -48.91 -9.26
N ARG A 177 18.54 -49.33 -8.02
CA ARG A 177 17.60 -48.63 -7.12
C ARG A 177 18.11 -47.22 -6.78
N PHE A 178 19.36 -47.10 -6.37
CA PHE A 178 19.98 -45.79 -6.07
C PHE A 178 19.93 -44.84 -7.26
N ALA A 179 20.29 -45.31 -8.45
CA ALA A 179 20.25 -44.49 -9.65
C ALA A 179 18.82 -44.01 -9.99
N LYS A 180 17.81 -44.87 -9.83
CA LYS A 180 16.40 -44.47 -10.02
C LYS A 180 15.92 -43.46 -8.98
N GLU A 181 16.26 -43.67 -7.71
CA GLU A 181 15.89 -42.77 -6.61
C GLU A 181 16.49 -41.37 -6.85
N LYS A 182 17.78 -41.27 -7.17
CA LYS A 182 18.42 -39.99 -7.48
C LYS A 182 17.85 -39.31 -8.73
N LEU A 183 17.62 -40.05 -9.82
CA LEU A 183 17.00 -39.49 -11.02
C LEU A 183 15.58 -38.97 -10.75
N THR A 184 14.82 -39.67 -9.92
CA THR A 184 13.48 -39.23 -9.51
C THR A 184 13.59 -37.95 -8.67
N GLN A 185 14.56 -37.88 -7.75
CA GLN A 185 14.80 -36.70 -6.94
C GLN A 185 15.19 -35.48 -7.81
N LEU A 186 16.16 -35.62 -8.71
CA LEU A 186 16.56 -34.55 -9.63
C LEU A 186 15.38 -34.03 -10.46
N ARG A 187 14.54 -34.94 -10.93
CA ARG A 187 13.33 -34.60 -11.68
C ARG A 187 12.33 -33.83 -10.81
N ASN A 188 12.04 -34.32 -9.60
CA ASN A 188 11.11 -33.68 -8.69
C ASN A 188 11.61 -32.28 -8.28
N ASP A 189 12.90 -32.13 -8.03
CA ASP A 189 13.52 -30.84 -7.69
C ASP A 189 13.42 -29.86 -8.85
N ALA A 190 13.65 -30.31 -10.08
CA ALA A 190 13.50 -29.51 -11.30
C ALA A 190 12.04 -29.12 -11.58
N GLU A 191 11.09 -30.06 -11.43
CA GLU A 191 9.65 -29.80 -11.58
C GLU A 191 9.17 -28.81 -10.52
N TRP A 192 9.58 -28.96 -9.26
CA TRP A 192 9.28 -28.02 -8.18
C TRP A 192 9.82 -26.62 -8.48
N LEU A 193 11.08 -26.51 -8.90
CA LEU A 193 11.70 -25.22 -9.27
C LEU A 193 10.92 -24.54 -10.41
N ALA A 194 10.57 -25.29 -11.44
CA ALA A 194 9.82 -24.79 -12.59
C ALA A 194 8.40 -24.33 -12.19
N GLU A 195 7.72 -25.07 -11.32
CA GLU A 195 6.40 -24.70 -10.80
C GLU A 195 6.47 -23.40 -9.99
N GLN A 196 7.45 -23.26 -9.10
CA GLN A 196 7.66 -22.04 -8.32
C GLN A 196 7.93 -20.82 -9.22
N GLN A 197 8.74 -20.99 -10.27
CA GLN A 197 9.00 -19.93 -11.24
C GLN A 197 7.74 -19.55 -12.03
N ALA A 198 6.94 -20.54 -12.46
CA ALA A 198 5.71 -20.31 -13.19
C ALA A 198 4.65 -19.60 -12.33
N GLN A 199 4.48 -20.01 -11.07
CA GLN A 199 3.57 -19.37 -10.12
C GLN A 199 3.95 -17.90 -9.90
N ARG A 200 5.25 -17.60 -9.72
CA ARG A 200 5.73 -16.24 -9.54
C ARG A 200 5.50 -15.36 -10.78
N GLU A 201 5.78 -15.89 -11.97
CA GLU A 201 5.56 -15.16 -13.22
C GLU A 201 4.07 -14.90 -13.48
N HIS A 202 3.21 -15.88 -13.14
CA HIS A 202 1.76 -15.73 -13.24
C HIS A 202 1.25 -14.61 -12.34
N LEU A 203 1.62 -14.63 -11.05
CA LEU A 203 1.24 -13.62 -10.08
C LEU A 203 1.71 -12.22 -10.51
N LEU A 204 2.93 -12.13 -11.02
CA LEU A 204 3.50 -10.87 -11.47
C LEU A 204 2.77 -10.32 -12.71
N THR A 205 2.39 -11.19 -13.64
CA THR A 205 1.54 -10.83 -14.79
C THR A 205 0.18 -10.29 -14.32
N GLN A 206 -0.45 -10.93 -13.33
CA GLN A 206 -1.72 -10.45 -12.75
C GLN A 206 -1.55 -9.07 -12.09
N LEU A 207 -0.47 -8.86 -11.34
CA LEU A 207 -0.18 -7.58 -10.70
C LEU A 207 0.09 -6.47 -11.72
N GLU A 208 0.82 -6.76 -12.79
CA GLU A 208 1.07 -5.81 -13.89
C GLU A 208 -0.22 -5.46 -14.65
N GLN A 209 -1.11 -6.42 -14.87
CA GLN A 209 -2.43 -6.17 -15.45
C GLN A 209 -3.28 -5.29 -14.53
N HIS A 210 -3.29 -5.59 -13.22
CA HIS A 210 -4.01 -4.80 -12.23
C HIS A 210 -3.47 -3.37 -12.11
N ALA A 211 -2.15 -3.19 -12.18
CA ALA A 211 -1.49 -1.89 -12.19
C ALA A 211 -1.89 -0.99 -13.37
N ARG A 212 -2.28 -1.58 -14.50
CA ARG A 212 -2.76 -0.86 -15.70
C ARG A 212 -4.27 -0.67 -15.74
N ALA A 213 -5.01 -1.40 -14.90
CA ALA A 213 -6.46 -1.31 -14.85
C ALA A 213 -6.89 0.04 -14.24
N PRO A 214 -8.03 0.61 -14.67
CA PRO A 214 -8.59 1.79 -14.03
C PRO A 214 -9.05 1.46 -12.60
N TRP A 215 -9.22 2.51 -11.78
CA TRP A 215 -9.74 2.35 -10.43
C TRP A 215 -11.16 1.75 -10.45
N GLU A 216 -11.43 0.86 -9.49
CA GLU A 216 -12.73 0.28 -9.19
C GLU A 216 -12.87 0.12 -7.67
N PRO A 217 -14.08 -0.02 -7.11
CA PRO A 217 -14.28 -0.09 -5.65
C PRO A 217 -13.49 -1.21 -4.95
N LEU A 218 -13.24 -2.33 -5.63
CA LEU A 218 -12.49 -3.47 -5.09
C LEU A 218 -10.98 -3.43 -5.40
N TYR A 219 -10.49 -2.36 -6.06
CA TYR A 219 -9.11 -2.26 -6.53
C TYR A 219 -8.10 -2.47 -5.40
N GLY A 220 -8.23 -1.70 -4.30
CA GLY A 220 -7.32 -1.81 -3.16
C GLY A 220 -7.39 -3.17 -2.45
N GLY A 221 -8.54 -3.85 -2.49
CA GLY A 221 -8.68 -5.21 -1.96
C GLY A 221 -7.91 -6.23 -2.79
N ARG A 222 -8.05 -6.18 -4.12
CA ARG A 222 -7.34 -7.05 -5.07
C ARG A 222 -5.83 -6.81 -5.02
N PHE A 223 -5.39 -5.56 -5.01
CA PHE A 223 -3.97 -5.21 -4.85
C PHE A 223 -3.35 -5.81 -3.59
N ARG A 224 -3.98 -5.65 -2.42
CA ARG A 224 -3.49 -6.24 -1.15
C ARG A 224 -3.51 -7.77 -1.13
N HIS A 225 -4.36 -8.41 -1.93
CA HIS A 225 -4.34 -9.85 -2.07
C HIS A 225 -3.11 -10.31 -2.85
N LEU A 226 -2.84 -9.70 -4.01
CA LEU A 226 -1.67 -10.00 -4.84
C LEU A 226 -0.35 -9.71 -4.11
N GLU A 227 -0.27 -8.62 -3.34
CA GLU A 227 0.92 -8.27 -2.54
C GLU A 227 1.18 -9.32 -1.45
N ARG A 228 0.14 -9.85 -0.80
CA ARG A 228 0.28 -10.94 0.18
C ARG A 228 0.69 -12.25 -0.47
N GLU A 229 0.08 -12.62 -1.60
CA GLU A 229 0.45 -13.83 -2.34
C GLU A 229 1.94 -13.78 -2.74
N TRP A 230 2.45 -12.62 -3.14
CA TRP A 230 3.87 -12.44 -3.49
C TRP A 230 4.79 -12.72 -2.29
N GLN A 231 4.39 -12.25 -1.10
CA GLN A 231 5.15 -12.45 0.15
C GLN A 231 5.14 -13.90 0.64
N HIS A 232 4.10 -14.68 0.27
CA HIS A 232 3.97 -16.09 0.67
C HIS A 232 4.73 -17.06 -0.25
N LEU A 233 5.25 -16.61 -1.39
CA LEU A 233 6.04 -17.46 -2.29
C LEU A 233 7.38 -17.85 -1.65
N SER A 234 7.64 -19.16 -1.57
CA SER A 234 8.83 -19.73 -0.91
C SER A 234 10.15 -19.51 -1.67
N HIS A 235 10.13 -19.57 -3.00
CA HIS A 235 11.36 -19.42 -3.80
C HIS A 235 11.68 -17.93 -4.01
N PRO A 236 12.92 -17.44 -3.77
CA PRO A 236 13.27 -16.03 -3.96
C PRO A 236 13.09 -15.56 -5.43
N PRO A 237 12.72 -14.29 -5.66
CA PRO A 237 12.63 -13.72 -7.00
C PRO A 237 14.00 -13.48 -7.63
N SER A 238 14.04 -13.40 -8.96
CA SER A 238 15.18 -12.81 -9.66
C SER A 238 15.18 -11.28 -9.54
N VAL A 239 16.31 -10.64 -9.82
CA VAL A 239 16.44 -9.18 -9.81
C VAL A 239 15.43 -8.51 -10.76
N SER A 240 15.20 -9.09 -11.95
CA SER A 240 14.25 -8.53 -12.93
C SER A 240 12.80 -8.66 -12.46
N GLN A 241 12.45 -9.78 -11.83
CA GLN A 241 11.11 -9.99 -11.26
C GLN A 241 10.86 -9.04 -10.09
N GLU A 242 11.85 -8.84 -9.23
CA GLU A 242 11.75 -7.90 -8.11
C GLU A 242 11.54 -6.45 -8.60
N GLN A 243 12.25 -6.02 -9.65
CA GLN A 243 12.04 -4.69 -10.25
C GLN A 243 10.63 -4.52 -10.82
N ARG A 244 10.15 -5.51 -11.59
CA ARG A 244 8.79 -5.49 -12.17
C ARG A 244 7.72 -5.43 -11.08
N PHE A 245 7.87 -6.20 -10.01
CA PHE A 245 6.98 -6.17 -8.84
C PHE A 245 6.92 -4.76 -8.23
N HIS A 246 8.08 -4.17 -7.92
CA HIS A 246 8.13 -2.82 -7.33
C HIS A 246 7.48 -1.77 -8.24
N GLN A 247 7.73 -1.83 -9.55
CA GLN A 247 7.11 -0.91 -10.51
C GLN A 247 5.58 -1.05 -10.52
N ALA A 248 5.07 -2.28 -10.55
CA ALA A 248 3.63 -2.54 -10.53
C ALA A 248 2.99 -2.08 -9.21
N VAL A 249 3.63 -2.32 -8.07
CA VAL A 249 3.22 -1.83 -6.75
C VAL A 249 3.13 -0.30 -6.72
N LEU A 250 4.15 0.40 -7.22
CA LEU A 250 4.15 1.87 -7.29
C LEU A 250 3.00 2.40 -8.14
N SER A 251 2.74 1.76 -9.29
CA SER A 251 1.61 2.13 -10.15
C SER A 251 0.26 1.91 -9.45
N CYS A 252 0.07 0.78 -8.77
CA CYS A 252 -1.16 0.51 -8.01
C CYS A 252 -1.37 1.54 -6.90
N ARG A 253 -0.32 1.87 -6.14
CA ARG A 253 -0.37 2.89 -5.08
C ARG A 253 -0.69 4.27 -5.63
N LYS A 254 -0.12 4.63 -6.79
CA LYS A 254 -0.45 5.87 -7.49
C LYS A 254 -1.93 5.93 -7.85
N THR A 255 -2.48 4.89 -8.48
CA THR A 255 -3.91 4.83 -8.84
C THR A 255 -4.82 5.04 -7.63
N LEU A 256 -4.51 4.41 -6.49
CA LEU A 256 -5.26 4.59 -5.25
C LEU A 256 -5.18 6.03 -4.71
N HIS A 257 -3.97 6.59 -4.69
CA HIS A 257 -3.74 7.96 -4.21
C HIS A 257 -4.41 9.02 -5.10
N ASP A 258 -4.33 8.85 -6.42
CA ASP A 258 -4.96 9.74 -7.39
C ASP A 258 -6.49 9.75 -7.20
N HIS A 259 -7.10 8.56 -7.01
CA HIS A 259 -8.53 8.45 -6.72
C HIS A 259 -8.91 9.13 -5.41
N GLU A 260 -8.19 8.84 -4.32
CA GLU A 260 -8.45 9.45 -3.01
C GLU A 260 -8.35 10.98 -3.07
N THR A 261 -7.34 11.50 -3.76
CA THR A 261 -7.15 12.94 -3.95
C THR A 261 -8.30 13.57 -4.74
N GLN A 262 -8.76 12.91 -5.81
CA GLN A 262 -9.92 13.38 -6.59
C GLN A 262 -11.20 13.37 -5.76
N GLU A 263 -11.42 12.32 -4.96
CA GLU A 263 -12.59 12.18 -4.12
C GLU A 263 -12.61 13.24 -3.00
N GLN A 264 -11.47 13.47 -2.34
CA GLN A 264 -11.30 14.55 -1.37
C GLN A 264 -11.53 15.93 -2.00
N ALA A 265 -10.98 16.19 -3.19
CA ALA A 265 -11.20 17.45 -3.91
C ALA A 265 -12.69 17.66 -4.26
N ARG A 266 -13.38 16.60 -4.68
CA ARG A 266 -14.83 16.63 -4.95
C ARG A 266 -15.62 16.94 -3.68
N GLN A 267 -15.32 16.27 -2.57
CA GLN A 267 -15.98 16.52 -1.29
C GLN A 267 -15.74 17.94 -0.78
N GLN A 268 -14.51 18.45 -0.88
CA GLN A 268 -14.18 19.83 -0.52
C GLN A 268 -14.93 20.84 -1.39
N SER A 269 -15.04 20.59 -2.70
CA SER A 269 -15.82 21.44 -3.61
C SER A 269 -17.31 21.47 -3.23
N LEU A 270 -17.91 20.31 -2.94
CA LEU A 270 -19.29 20.23 -2.47
C LEU A 270 -19.50 20.94 -1.13
N ALA A 271 -18.57 20.78 -0.18
CA ALA A 271 -18.62 21.43 1.12
C ALA A 271 -18.53 22.96 0.99
N ARG A 272 -17.61 23.48 0.16
CA ARG A 272 -17.48 24.92 -0.12
C ARG A 272 -18.73 25.49 -0.77
N ARG A 273 -19.35 24.74 -1.70
CA ARG A 273 -20.62 25.13 -2.30
C ARG A 273 -21.74 25.22 -1.26
N ALA A 274 -21.88 24.21 -0.40
CA ALA A 274 -22.88 24.20 0.66
C ALA A 274 -22.68 25.35 1.66
N GLU A 275 -21.43 25.65 2.02
CA GLU A 275 -21.09 26.79 2.88
C GLU A 275 -21.44 28.14 2.23
N ALA A 276 -21.17 28.28 0.93
CA ALA A 276 -21.54 29.48 0.16
C ALA A 276 -23.06 29.65 0.04
N GLU A 277 -23.82 28.57 -0.15
CA GLU A 277 -25.29 28.59 -0.16
C GLU A 277 -25.84 28.98 1.23
N ASN A 278 -25.35 28.35 2.31
CA ASN A 278 -25.76 28.69 3.68
C ASN A 278 -25.44 30.16 4.03
N THR A 279 -24.28 30.66 3.65
CA THR A 279 -23.90 32.07 3.89
C THR A 279 -24.84 33.04 3.16
N ARG A 280 -25.23 32.72 1.92
CA ARG A 280 -26.22 33.53 1.18
C ARG A 280 -27.57 33.52 1.88
N ASP A 281 -28.04 32.35 2.28
CA ASP A 281 -29.33 32.20 2.94
C ASP A 281 -29.38 32.98 4.26
N GLN A 282 -28.31 32.96 5.05
CA GLN A 282 -28.22 33.73 6.31
C GLN A 282 -28.23 35.24 6.08
N LEU A 283 -27.48 35.74 5.10
CA LEU A 283 -27.44 37.16 4.78
C LEU A 283 -28.77 37.65 4.19
N LEU A 284 -29.40 36.83 3.36
CA LEU A 284 -30.74 37.09 2.82
C LEU A 284 -31.79 37.09 3.91
N GLU A 285 -31.82 36.06 4.76
CA GLU A 285 -32.75 35.97 5.90
C GLU A 285 -32.61 37.21 6.80
N GLY A 286 -31.38 37.66 7.08
CA GLY A 286 -31.15 38.88 7.87
C GLY A 286 -31.71 40.16 7.24
N LEU A 287 -31.57 40.31 5.91
CA LEU A 287 -32.15 41.46 5.19
C LEU A 287 -33.68 41.38 5.14
N GLU A 288 -34.22 40.21 4.81
CA GLU A 288 -35.66 39.93 4.77
C GLU A 288 -36.30 40.21 6.14
N GLU A 289 -35.66 39.75 7.23
CA GLU A 289 -36.08 40.01 8.60
C GLU A 289 -36.10 41.50 8.96
N THR A 290 -35.09 42.26 8.53
CA THR A 290 -35.03 43.69 8.79
C THR A 290 -36.13 44.41 8.02
N LEU A 291 -36.32 44.10 6.73
CA LEU A 291 -37.39 44.64 5.90
C LEU A 291 -38.78 44.36 6.50
N GLU A 292 -39.02 43.11 6.92
CA GLU A 292 -40.26 42.73 7.61
C GLU A 292 -40.42 43.46 8.95
N GLY A 293 -39.33 43.66 9.70
CA GLY A 293 -39.32 44.45 10.92
C GLY A 293 -39.78 45.90 10.70
N LEU A 294 -39.37 46.54 9.59
CA LEU A 294 -39.78 47.91 9.27
C LEU A 294 -41.27 48.05 8.95
N THR A 295 -41.91 46.99 8.46
CA THR A 295 -43.36 46.99 8.19
C THR A 295 -44.20 46.92 9.45
N HIS A 296 -43.62 46.47 10.57
CA HIS A 296 -44.33 46.26 11.84
C HIS A 296 -43.73 47.04 13.02
N ALA A 297 -42.75 47.90 12.76
CA ALA A 297 -42.17 48.76 13.78
C ALA A 297 -43.24 49.72 14.32
N ASN A 298 -43.10 50.15 15.58
CA ASN A 298 -44.01 51.13 16.16
C ASN A 298 -43.76 52.54 15.58
N GLU A 299 -42.51 52.83 15.23
CA GLU A 299 -42.05 54.02 14.54
C GLU A 299 -40.86 53.66 13.66
N LEU A 300 -40.77 54.24 12.46
CA LEU A 300 -39.60 54.12 11.60
C LEU A 300 -38.60 55.25 11.89
N THR A 301 -37.39 54.89 12.29
CA THR A 301 -36.32 55.85 12.62
C THR A 301 -35.24 55.91 11.53
N ALA A 302 -34.44 57.00 11.54
CA ALA A 302 -33.28 57.11 10.66
C ALA A 302 -32.24 56.00 10.90
N GLN A 303 -32.09 55.56 12.16
CA GLN A 303 -31.18 54.47 12.52
C GLN A 303 -31.58 53.14 11.87
N ASP A 304 -32.89 52.86 11.77
CA ASP A 304 -33.39 51.65 11.11
C ASP A 304 -33.04 51.64 9.62
N ILE A 305 -33.15 52.80 8.97
CA ILE A 305 -32.81 52.98 7.56
C ILE A 305 -31.30 52.86 7.33
N ASP A 306 -30.48 53.43 8.21
CA ASP A 306 -29.02 53.31 8.10
C ASP A 306 -28.55 51.88 8.36
N SER A 307 -29.18 51.16 9.29
CA SER A 307 -28.97 49.72 9.51
C SER A 307 -29.32 48.90 8.27
N LEU A 308 -30.48 49.18 7.66
CA LEU A 308 -30.93 48.50 6.44
C LEU A 308 -29.95 48.76 5.26
N ARG A 309 -29.45 49.99 5.10
CA ARG A 309 -28.43 50.33 4.10
C ARG A 309 -27.13 49.56 4.33
N ALA A 310 -26.65 49.50 5.57
CA ALA A 310 -25.44 48.77 5.93
C ALA A 310 -25.56 47.27 5.62
N GLN A 311 -26.71 46.66 5.96
CA GLN A 311 -26.98 45.26 5.65
C GLN A 311 -27.05 45.00 4.14
N ARG A 312 -27.71 45.88 3.37
CA ARG A 312 -27.77 45.76 1.90
C ARG A 312 -26.39 45.86 1.26
N GLN A 313 -25.52 46.73 1.77
CA GLN A 313 -24.15 46.86 1.30
C GLN A 313 -23.35 45.58 1.58
N LEU A 314 -23.42 45.06 2.81
CA LEU A 314 -22.77 43.80 3.19
C LEU A 314 -23.26 42.63 2.32
N LEU A 315 -24.58 42.48 2.17
CA LEU A 315 -25.18 41.46 1.32
C LEU A 315 -24.68 41.60 -0.13
N GLY A 316 -24.66 42.81 -0.69
CA GLY A 316 -24.20 43.03 -2.07
C GLY A 316 -22.74 42.61 -2.28
N GLN A 317 -21.84 43.04 -1.38
CA GLN A 317 -20.42 42.68 -1.44
C GLN A 317 -20.21 41.17 -1.32
N ARG A 318 -20.84 40.53 -0.32
CA ARG A 318 -20.73 39.09 -0.10
C ARG A 318 -21.36 38.28 -1.21
N TRP A 319 -22.54 38.69 -1.69
CA TRP A 319 -23.24 38.04 -2.79
C TRP A 319 -22.39 37.99 -4.06
N GLN A 320 -21.74 39.10 -4.42
CA GLN A 320 -20.83 39.12 -5.57
C GLN A 320 -19.67 38.16 -5.36
N SER A 321 -18.95 38.27 -4.23
CA SER A 321 -17.77 37.43 -3.95
C SER A 321 -18.09 35.93 -3.97
N LEU A 322 -19.27 35.54 -3.48
CA LEU A 322 -19.70 34.15 -3.49
C LEU A 322 -20.14 33.71 -4.90
N SER A 323 -20.70 34.62 -5.71
CA SER A 323 -21.22 34.32 -7.05
C SER A 323 -20.11 34.18 -8.08
N ASP A 324 -18.99 34.87 -7.87
CA ASP A 324 -17.76 34.68 -8.65
C ASP A 324 -17.18 33.26 -8.45
N LEU A 325 -17.43 32.64 -7.29
CA LEU A 325 -17.02 31.25 -7.00
C LEU A 325 -18.04 30.23 -7.50
N HIS A 326 -19.30 30.39 -7.13
CA HIS A 326 -20.39 29.49 -7.48
C HIS A 326 -21.70 30.27 -7.64
N PRO A 327 -22.44 30.12 -8.76
CA PRO A 327 -23.71 30.82 -8.93
C PRO A 327 -24.75 30.34 -7.90
N PRO A 328 -25.64 31.24 -7.43
CA PRO A 328 -26.76 30.86 -6.58
C PRO A 328 -27.72 29.94 -7.33
N ASN A 329 -28.47 29.12 -6.59
CA ASN A 329 -29.60 28.40 -7.18
C ASN A 329 -30.74 29.38 -7.54
N GLU A 330 -31.68 28.92 -8.36
CA GLU A 330 -32.77 29.76 -8.87
C GLU A 330 -33.67 30.31 -7.74
N ALA A 331 -33.99 29.50 -6.74
CA ALA A 331 -34.85 29.90 -5.62
C ALA A 331 -34.20 31.03 -4.78
N THR A 332 -32.92 30.89 -4.43
CA THR A 332 -32.15 31.90 -3.69
C THR A 332 -31.97 33.16 -4.54
N GLN A 333 -31.79 33.05 -5.86
CA GLN A 333 -31.74 34.19 -6.77
C GLN A 333 -33.07 34.96 -6.82
N GLN A 334 -34.21 34.26 -6.87
CA GLN A 334 -35.53 34.89 -6.83
C GLN A 334 -35.74 35.64 -5.51
N ARG A 335 -35.41 35.01 -4.37
CA ARG A 335 -35.46 35.66 -3.04
C ARG A 335 -34.62 36.94 -3.00
N TYR A 336 -33.39 36.88 -3.48
CA TYR A 336 -32.51 38.05 -3.58
C TYR A 336 -33.16 39.18 -4.37
N SER A 337 -33.69 38.88 -5.57
CA SER A 337 -34.34 39.90 -6.40
C SER A 337 -35.56 40.54 -5.73
N GLN A 338 -36.35 39.75 -5.00
CA GLN A 338 -37.52 40.24 -4.27
C GLN A 338 -37.12 41.14 -3.10
N ALA A 339 -36.13 40.73 -2.30
CA ALA A 339 -35.61 41.52 -1.20
C ALA A 339 -35.01 42.85 -1.68
N LEU A 340 -34.31 42.85 -2.82
CA LEU A 340 -33.78 44.08 -3.43
C LEU A 340 -34.88 45.06 -3.83
N LYS A 341 -35.95 44.56 -4.46
CA LYS A 341 -37.08 45.39 -4.85
C LYS A 341 -37.76 46.04 -3.65
N GLN A 342 -37.94 45.29 -2.56
CA GLN A 342 -38.52 45.81 -1.31
C GLN A 342 -37.61 46.86 -0.65
N TYR A 343 -36.29 46.62 -0.66
CA TYR A 343 -35.30 47.59 -0.20
C TYR A 343 -35.39 48.89 -0.99
N GLU A 344 -35.39 48.83 -2.32
CA GLU A 344 -35.45 50.00 -3.20
C GLU A 344 -36.72 50.83 -2.95
N GLN A 345 -37.88 50.18 -2.86
CA GLN A 345 -39.15 50.84 -2.54
C GLN A 345 -39.10 51.57 -1.19
N SER A 346 -38.49 50.95 -0.18
CA SER A 346 -38.34 51.55 1.15
C SER A 346 -37.40 52.76 1.14
N MET A 347 -36.31 52.69 0.37
CA MET A 347 -35.35 53.79 0.23
C MET A 347 -35.94 54.97 -0.53
N GLU A 348 -36.67 54.74 -1.62
CA GLU A 348 -37.33 55.80 -2.40
C GLU A 348 -38.41 56.50 -1.58
N ALA A 349 -39.18 55.77 -0.78
CA ALA A 349 -40.15 56.35 0.15
C ALA A 349 -39.47 57.24 1.19
N TRP A 350 -38.39 56.75 1.80
CA TRP A 350 -37.61 57.49 2.78
C TRP A 350 -36.98 58.76 2.20
N GLN A 351 -36.39 58.71 0.99
CA GLN A 351 -35.81 59.88 0.34
C GLN A 351 -36.84 60.98 0.05
N ARG A 352 -38.04 60.59 -0.40
CA ARG A 352 -39.14 61.54 -0.63
C ARG A 352 -39.60 62.16 0.68
N TRP A 353 -39.73 61.35 1.74
CA TRP A 353 -40.02 61.85 3.09
C TRP A 353 -38.98 62.86 3.57
N GLN A 354 -37.68 62.58 3.43
CA GLN A 354 -36.61 63.50 3.85
C GLN A 354 -36.66 64.86 3.15
N THR A 355 -37.16 64.91 1.92
CA THR A 355 -37.30 66.16 1.15
C THR A 355 -38.45 67.03 1.68
N VAL A 356 -39.50 66.40 2.22
CA VAL A 356 -40.77 67.04 2.55
C VAL A 356 -40.99 67.14 4.07
N SER A 357 -40.20 66.45 4.89
CA SER A 357 -40.39 66.33 6.34
C SER A 357 -40.40 67.68 7.07
N LEU A 358 -39.52 68.60 6.69
CA LEU A 358 -39.48 69.95 7.27
C LEU A 358 -40.74 70.76 6.92
N ALA A 359 -41.23 70.62 5.69
CA ALA A 359 -42.45 71.30 5.25
C ALA A 359 -43.69 70.74 5.97
N VAL A 360 -43.74 69.42 6.20
CA VAL A 360 -44.77 68.76 7.01
C VAL A 360 -44.74 69.24 8.46
N GLU A 361 -43.56 69.33 9.06
CA GLU A 361 -43.41 69.85 10.43
C GLU A 361 -43.90 71.30 10.54
N GLN A 362 -43.55 72.16 9.58
CA GLN A 362 -44.02 73.54 9.53
C GLN A 362 -45.54 73.65 9.31
N ALA A 363 -46.11 72.84 8.42
CA ALA A 363 -47.56 72.79 8.18
C ALA A 363 -48.34 72.29 9.39
N LEU A 364 -47.79 71.32 10.14
CA LEU A 364 -48.35 70.85 11.42
C LEU A 364 -48.37 71.96 12.48
N VAL A 365 -47.26 72.70 12.62
CA VAL A 365 -47.16 73.81 13.59
C VAL A 365 -48.10 74.96 13.22
N ASN A 366 -48.20 75.30 11.93
CA ASN A 366 -49.02 76.41 11.44
C ASN A 366 -50.50 76.05 11.23
N SER A 367 -50.89 74.78 11.43
CA SER A 367 -52.23 74.26 11.12
C SER A 367 -52.67 74.51 9.67
N ASP A 368 -51.71 74.49 8.73
CA ASP A 368 -51.97 74.64 7.29
C ASP A 368 -52.40 73.28 6.70
N HIS A 369 -53.71 73.05 6.66
CA HIS A 369 -54.29 71.78 6.27
C HIS A 369 -54.10 71.45 4.78
N ASP A 370 -54.15 72.46 3.90
CA ASP A 370 -54.01 72.27 2.45
C ASP A 370 -52.56 71.96 2.09
N GLY A 371 -51.60 72.70 2.66
CA GLY A 371 -50.17 72.40 2.54
C GLY A 371 -49.81 71.03 3.13
N LEU A 372 -50.40 70.66 4.28
CA LEU A 372 -50.21 69.34 4.89
C LEU A 372 -50.68 68.19 3.99
N ALA A 373 -51.86 68.32 3.38
CA ALA A 373 -52.42 67.32 2.46
C ALA A 373 -51.54 67.15 1.21
N GLU A 374 -51.05 68.27 0.64
CA GLU A 374 -50.17 68.25 -0.52
C GLU A 374 -48.84 67.55 -0.20
N HIS A 375 -48.19 67.94 0.89
CA HIS A 375 -46.91 67.40 1.31
C HIS A 375 -46.99 65.90 1.70
N VAL A 376 -48.05 65.47 2.37
CA VAL A 376 -48.28 64.04 2.68
C VAL A 376 -48.50 63.23 1.39
N ALA A 377 -49.25 63.77 0.41
CA ALA A 377 -49.46 63.10 -0.87
C ALA A 377 -48.16 62.98 -1.70
N GLN A 378 -47.29 64.01 -1.67
CA GLN A 378 -45.99 64.00 -2.35
C GLN A 378 -45.05 62.90 -1.83
N CYS A 379 -45.18 62.51 -0.56
CA CYS A 379 -44.38 61.42 0.02
C CYS A 379 -44.67 60.06 -0.62
N ARG A 380 -45.87 59.85 -1.22
CA ARG A 380 -46.46 58.56 -1.64
C ARG A 380 -45.90 57.40 -0.81
N TRP A 381 -46.15 57.48 0.49
CA TRP A 381 -45.64 56.52 1.46
C TRP A 381 -46.33 55.17 1.26
N PRO A 382 -45.60 54.05 1.17
CA PRO A 382 -46.21 52.73 1.01
C PRO A 382 -47.10 52.39 2.22
N ALA A 383 -48.32 51.92 1.96
CA ALA A 383 -49.25 51.52 3.02
C ALA A 383 -48.74 50.34 3.87
N THR A 384 -47.79 49.57 3.34
CA THR A 384 -47.19 48.40 3.99
C THR A 384 -45.99 48.75 4.90
N LEU A 385 -45.49 49.98 4.88
CA LEU A 385 -44.30 50.40 5.63
C LEU A 385 -44.71 51.30 6.80
N THR A 386 -44.18 51.04 8.01
CA THR A 386 -44.44 51.91 9.16
C THR A 386 -43.99 53.34 8.86
N ALA A 387 -44.89 54.30 9.05
CA ALA A 387 -44.59 55.72 8.84
C ALA A 387 -43.72 56.29 9.99
N PRO A 388 -42.82 57.25 9.70
CA PRO A 388 -42.15 58.03 10.74
C PRO A 388 -43.17 58.81 11.59
N SER A 389 -42.84 59.12 12.84
CA SER A 389 -43.78 59.75 13.79
C SER A 389 -44.47 61.01 13.25
N LEU A 390 -43.71 61.93 12.66
CA LEU A 390 -44.25 63.18 12.08
C LEU A 390 -45.24 62.90 10.92
N LEU A 391 -44.94 61.93 10.06
CA LEU A 391 -45.83 61.54 8.96
C LEU A 391 -47.10 60.87 9.49
N ALA A 392 -46.96 59.99 10.49
CA ALA A 392 -48.10 59.33 11.13
C ALA A 392 -49.02 60.35 11.85
N GLN A 393 -48.44 61.39 12.47
CA GLN A 393 -49.20 62.50 13.06
C GLN A 393 -49.95 63.31 12.00
N ALA A 394 -49.28 63.67 10.90
CA ALA A 394 -49.90 64.36 9.76
C ALA A 394 -51.05 63.58 9.14
N GLN A 395 -50.87 62.27 8.91
CA GLN A 395 -51.92 61.38 8.41
C GLN A 395 -53.11 61.29 9.36
N LYS A 396 -52.89 61.21 10.67
CA LYS A 396 -53.96 61.22 11.68
C LYS A 396 -54.74 62.53 11.67
N GLN A 397 -54.07 63.68 11.60
CA GLN A 397 -54.72 64.99 11.58
C GLN A 397 -55.59 65.19 10.33
N LEU A 398 -55.12 64.74 9.16
CA LEU A 398 -55.89 64.74 7.91
C LEU A 398 -57.09 63.76 7.97
N ALA A 399 -56.91 62.58 8.57
CA ALA A 399 -57.98 61.59 8.72
C ALA A 399 -59.09 62.04 9.70
N THR A 400 -58.74 62.83 10.72
CA THR A 400 -59.69 63.34 11.73
C THR A 400 -60.69 64.34 11.14
N GLN A 401 -60.41 64.92 9.96
CA GLN A 401 -61.32 65.84 9.26
C GLN A 401 -62.31 65.15 8.30
N HIS A 402 -62.13 63.88 7.96
CA HIS A 402 -62.87 63.20 6.87
C HIS A 402 -63.54 61.86 7.25
N ALA A 403 -63.80 61.56 8.52
CA ALA A 403 -64.32 60.23 8.91
C ALA A 403 -65.87 60.13 8.95
N PRO A 404 -66.53 59.33 8.09
CA PRO A 404 -67.61 58.45 8.51
C PRO A 404 -67.03 57.16 9.17
N PRO A 405 -67.80 56.48 10.03
CA PRO A 405 -67.31 55.33 10.79
C PRO A 405 -67.06 54.12 9.87
N GLN A 406 -65.79 53.72 9.72
CA GLN A 406 -65.44 52.46 9.06
C GLN A 406 -65.75 51.27 9.97
N GLN A 407 -66.50 50.32 9.41
CA GLN A 407 -66.86 49.04 10.03
C GLN A 407 -65.65 48.09 10.16
N PRO A 408 -65.69 47.15 11.13
CA PRO A 408 -64.60 46.23 11.45
C PRO A 408 -64.20 45.21 10.35
N ASP A 409 -64.93 45.09 9.24
CA ASP A 409 -64.69 44.04 8.21
C ASP A 409 -63.36 44.17 7.46
N LEU A 410 -62.80 45.39 7.34
CA LEU A 410 -61.48 45.58 6.73
C LEU A 410 -60.34 44.94 7.56
N SER A 411 -60.53 44.79 8.88
CA SER A 411 -59.52 44.20 9.77
C SER A 411 -59.41 42.68 9.66
N LEU A 412 -60.52 41.97 9.39
CA LEU A 412 -60.53 40.51 9.28
C LEU A 412 -59.87 40.03 7.98
N ASN A 413 -60.12 40.73 6.87
CA ASN A 413 -59.47 40.43 5.59
C ASN A 413 -57.95 40.69 5.63
N ALA A 414 -57.52 41.74 6.33
CA ALA A 414 -56.10 42.01 6.56
C ALA A 414 -55.42 40.90 7.38
N LEU A 415 -56.05 40.45 8.47
CA LEU A 415 -55.55 39.32 9.27
C LEU A 415 -55.53 38.01 8.49
N SER A 416 -56.47 37.80 7.57
CA SER A 416 -56.46 36.65 6.66
C SER A 416 -55.25 36.68 5.72
N ALA A 417 -54.95 37.83 5.12
CA ALA A 417 -53.79 37.98 4.24
C ALA A 417 -52.46 37.80 4.99
N GLU A 418 -52.37 38.21 6.26
CA GLU A 418 -51.20 37.95 7.09
C GLU A 418 -51.05 36.46 7.45
N LEU A 419 -52.15 35.71 7.59
CA LEU A 419 -52.11 34.25 7.73
C LEU A 419 -51.69 33.54 6.43
N ASP A 420 -52.06 34.07 5.25
CA ASP A 420 -51.54 33.59 3.95
C ASP A 420 -50.02 33.77 3.88
N ASN A 421 -49.51 34.93 4.32
CA ASN A 421 -48.07 35.17 4.42
C ASN A 421 -47.39 34.21 5.42
N PHE A 422 -48.02 33.96 6.58
CA PHE A 422 -47.51 33.01 7.56
C PHE A 422 -47.39 31.61 7.00
N GLU A 423 -48.39 31.16 6.24
CA GLU A 423 -48.37 29.87 5.55
C GLU A 423 -47.24 29.78 4.51
N HIS A 424 -47.05 30.82 3.69
CA HIS A 424 -45.94 30.87 2.73
C HIS A 424 -44.55 30.87 3.40
N LEU A 425 -44.39 31.53 4.54
CA LEU A 425 -43.14 31.48 5.30
C LEU A 425 -42.85 30.07 5.83
N LEU A 426 -43.88 29.34 6.27
CA LEU A 426 -43.75 27.94 6.71
C LEU A 426 -43.43 26.99 5.54
N GLU A 427 -44.06 27.18 4.39
CA GLU A 427 -43.78 26.40 3.17
C GLU A 427 -42.33 26.56 2.70
N ARG A 428 -41.77 27.76 2.83
CA ARG A 428 -40.38 28.08 2.46
C ARG A 428 -39.37 27.77 3.57
N GLY A 429 -39.82 27.30 4.73
CA GLY A 429 -38.95 26.97 5.87
C GLY A 429 -38.31 28.17 6.57
N ALA A 430 -38.83 29.40 6.36
CA ALA A 430 -38.33 30.64 6.95
C ALA A 430 -38.72 30.75 8.44
N PHE A 431 -38.11 29.91 9.27
CA PHE A 431 -38.52 29.66 10.65
C PHE A 431 -38.55 30.93 11.53
N LYS A 432 -37.54 31.80 11.42
CA LYS A 432 -37.44 32.98 12.29
C LYS A 432 -38.53 34.02 11.97
N SER A 433 -38.71 34.35 10.70
CA SER A 433 -39.82 35.21 10.22
C SER A 433 -41.18 34.63 10.59
N ALA A 434 -41.40 33.33 10.32
CA ALA A 434 -42.64 32.65 10.67
C ALA A 434 -42.92 32.67 12.19
N SER A 435 -41.88 32.50 13.01
CA SER A 435 -41.98 32.56 14.48
C SER A 435 -42.33 33.96 14.99
N ARG A 436 -41.72 35.02 14.43
CA ARG A 436 -42.05 36.41 14.77
C ARG A 436 -43.47 36.78 14.34
N LEU A 437 -43.86 36.39 13.13
CA LEU A 437 -45.21 36.62 12.61
C LEU A 437 -46.27 35.91 13.46
N HIS A 438 -46.02 34.67 13.88
CA HIS A 438 -46.89 33.95 14.81
C HIS A 438 -47.00 34.65 16.18
N GLN A 439 -45.88 35.12 16.75
CA GLN A 439 -45.90 35.86 18.02
C GLN A 439 -46.72 37.15 17.94
N ARG A 440 -46.71 37.82 16.78
CA ARG A 440 -47.47 39.05 16.54
C ARG A 440 -48.96 38.79 16.28
N LEU A 441 -49.26 37.82 15.42
CA LEU A 441 -50.64 37.46 15.04
C LEU A 441 -51.45 36.86 16.19
N LYS A 442 -50.78 36.10 17.06
CA LYS A 442 -51.43 35.39 18.16
C LYS A 442 -52.27 36.29 19.08
N PRO A 443 -51.72 37.33 19.72
CA PRO A 443 -52.52 38.19 20.60
C PRO A 443 -53.63 38.95 19.84
N ALA A 444 -53.37 39.39 18.61
CA ALA A 444 -54.34 40.14 17.79
C ALA A 444 -55.55 39.28 17.40
N ILE A 445 -55.33 38.04 16.97
CA ILE A 445 -56.39 37.11 16.57
C ILE A 445 -57.11 36.54 17.81
N GLU A 446 -56.40 36.28 18.92
CA GLU A 446 -57.00 35.78 20.17
C GLU A 446 -57.99 36.79 20.79
N ALA A 447 -57.69 38.09 20.70
CA ALA A 447 -58.52 39.19 21.22
C ALA A 447 -59.84 39.41 20.48
N LEU A 448 -60.04 38.82 19.28
CA LEU A 448 -61.29 38.93 18.53
C LEU A 448 -62.42 38.18 19.22
N THR A 449 -63.56 38.84 19.45
CA THR A 449 -64.72 38.28 20.17
C THR A 449 -65.91 37.91 19.27
N SER A 450 -65.89 38.28 17.99
CA SER A 450 -66.96 38.01 17.03
C SER A 450 -67.02 36.55 16.56
N GLY A 451 -68.20 36.08 16.16
CA GLY A 451 -68.40 34.71 15.64
C GLY A 451 -67.58 34.43 14.37
N ASP A 452 -67.33 35.45 13.56
CA ASP A 452 -66.56 35.40 12.31
C ASP A 452 -65.04 35.28 12.52
N ALA A 453 -64.56 35.40 13.77
CA ALA A 453 -63.15 35.20 14.12
C ALA A 453 -62.75 33.73 14.31
N LYS A 454 -63.72 32.80 14.40
CA LYS A 454 -63.48 31.35 14.53
C LYS A 454 -62.57 30.77 13.43
N PRO A 455 -62.79 31.02 12.11
CA PRO A 455 -61.92 30.52 11.06
C PRO A 455 -60.47 31.00 11.19
N LEU A 456 -60.25 32.28 11.52
CA LEU A 456 -58.91 32.85 11.70
C LEU A 456 -58.18 32.21 12.90
N LYS A 457 -58.88 32.03 14.04
CA LYS A 457 -58.34 31.33 15.23
C LYS A 457 -57.95 29.88 14.93
N SER A 458 -58.78 29.17 14.17
CA SER A 458 -58.51 27.79 13.75
C SER A 458 -57.28 27.71 12.84
N ARG A 459 -57.20 28.62 11.86
CA ARG A 459 -56.07 28.68 10.91
C ARG A 459 -54.77 29.03 11.61
N LEU A 460 -54.77 30.03 12.49
CA LEU A 460 -53.61 30.37 13.32
C LEU A 460 -53.12 29.17 14.14
N LYS A 461 -54.04 28.42 14.78
CA LYS A 461 -53.69 27.22 15.56
C LYS A 461 -53.04 26.14 14.69
N HIS A 462 -53.57 25.91 13.48
CA HIS A 462 -53.00 24.94 12.54
C HIS A 462 -51.59 25.35 12.08
N LEU A 463 -51.43 26.60 11.65
CA LEU A 463 -50.12 27.12 11.22
C LEU A 463 -49.12 27.17 12.38
N GLY A 464 -49.57 27.48 13.60
CA GLY A 464 -48.76 27.42 14.82
C GLY A 464 -48.29 26.01 15.18
N ALA A 465 -49.12 24.98 14.93
CA ALA A 465 -48.71 23.58 15.06
C ALA A 465 -47.66 23.20 14.02
N ARG A 466 -47.84 23.60 12.75
CA ARG A 466 -46.87 23.39 11.67
C ARG A 466 -45.54 24.12 11.93
N LEU A 467 -45.58 25.29 12.55
CA LEU A 467 -44.38 26.00 13.03
C LEU A 467 -43.66 25.22 14.15
N ALA A 468 -44.41 24.64 15.08
CA ALA A 468 -43.84 23.79 16.14
C ALA A 468 -43.22 22.51 15.56
N GLU A 469 -43.87 21.87 14.58
CA GLU A 469 -43.30 20.75 13.84
C GLU A 469 -41.99 21.14 13.14
N LEU A 470 -41.95 22.27 12.42
CA LEU A 470 -40.70 22.76 11.79
C LEU A 470 -39.59 23.03 12.80
N ARG A 471 -39.93 23.55 13.99
CA ARG A 471 -38.98 23.72 15.09
C ARG A 471 -38.43 22.38 15.57
N ASP A 472 -39.31 21.40 15.76
CA ASP A 472 -38.96 20.07 16.25
C ASP A 472 -38.14 19.30 15.20
N TRP A 473 -38.45 19.44 13.91
CA TRP A 473 -37.64 18.97 12.78
C TRP A 473 -36.25 19.62 12.75
N ARG A 474 -36.12 20.94 12.96
CA ARG A 474 -34.81 21.60 13.12
C ARG A 474 -34.03 21.05 14.32
N GLY A 475 -34.72 20.74 15.41
CA GLY A 475 -34.12 20.10 16.59
C GLY A 475 -33.63 18.69 16.30
N PHE A 476 -34.44 17.90 15.57
CA PHE A 476 -34.14 16.53 15.19
C PHE A 476 -32.99 16.43 14.17
N VAL A 477 -32.97 17.27 13.14
CA VAL A 477 -31.89 17.31 12.12
C VAL A 477 -30.55 17.77 12.71
N ALA A 478 -30.56 18.63 13.73
CA ALA A 478 -29.37 19.02 14.46
C ALA A 478 -28.91 17.97 15.51
N GLY A 479 -29.76 16.99 15.85
CA GLY A 479 -29.51 15.96 16.87
C GLY A 479 -28.27 15.10 16.56
N PRO A 480 -28.19 14.43 15.40
CA PRO A 480 -27.05 13.60 15.02
C PRO A 480 -25.73 14.38 14.97
N LYS A 481 -25.77 15.65 14.53
CA LYS A 481 -24.57 16.51 14.49
C LYS A 481 -24.10 16.91 15.89
N ARG A 482 -25.03 17.14 16.83
CA ARG A 482 -24.68 17.41 18.23
C ARG A 482 -24.13 16.17 18.92
N GLU A 483 -24.72 15.00 18.69
CA GLU A 483 -24.18 13.73 19.16
C GLU A 483 -22.78 13.46 18.60
N GLN A 484 -22.57 13.75 17.31
CA GLN A 484 -21.25 13.64 16.67
C GLN A 484 -20.23 14.65 17.22
N LEU A 485 -20.63 15.88 17.53
CA LEU A 485 -19.77 16.88 18.16
C LEU A 485 -19.41 16.48 19.60
N CYS A 486 -20.36 15.91 20.36
CA CYS A 486 -20.10 15.34 21.68
C CYS A 486 -19.11 14.16 21.59
N ALA A 487 -19.34 13.21 20.69
CA ALA A 487 -18.43 12.09 20.47
C ALA A 487 -17.03 12.55 20.01
N SER A 488 -16.96 13.59 19.18
CA SER A 488 -15.68 14.19 18.75
C SER A 488 -14.93 14.87 19.90
N ILE A 489 -15.64 15.51 20.84
CA ILE A 489 -15.04 16.10 22.04
C ILE A 489 -14.56 15.02 23.01
N GLU A 490 -15.35 13.96 23.21
CA GLU A 490 -14.97 12.81 24.03
C GLU A 490 -13.72 12.12 23.46
N ALA A 491 -13.68 11.87 22.14
CA ALA A 491 -12.51 11.30 21.47
C ALA A 491 -11.26 12.21 21.56
N LEU A 492 -11.43 13.53 21.55
CA LEU A 492 -10.32 14.48 21.73
C LEU A 492 -9.77 14.46 23.16
N ALA A 493 -10.64 14.24 24.17
CA ALA A 493 -10.24 14.13 25.57
C ALA A 493 -9.47 12.82 25.85
N ASP A 494 -9.80 11.76 25.10
CA ASP A 494 -9.22 10.42 25.24
C ASP A 494 -7.97 10.18 24.38
N ASP A 495 -7.43 11.19 23.67
CA ASP A 495 -6.19 11.07 22.89
C ASP A 495 -4.94 11.60 23.65
N PRO A 496 -4.13 10.71 24.27
CA PRO A 496 -2.97 11.11 25.05
C PRO A 496 -1.73 11.47 24.23
N HIS A 497 -1.75 11.32 22.90
CA HIS A 497 -0.56 11.51 22.04
C HIS A 497 -0.59 12.83 21.24
N MET A 498 -1.66 13.60 21.33
CA MET A 498 -1.78 14.87 20.61
C MET A 498 -1.05 16.02 21.33
N ALA A 499 -0.28 16.80 20.58
CA ALA A 499 0.41 17.98 21.11
C ALA A 499 -0.58 19.05 21.62
N GLU A 500 -0.29 19.67 22.76
CA GLU A 500 -1.19 20.59 23.49
C GLU A 500 -1.71 21.77 22.63
N SER A 501 -0.87 22.30 21.74
CA SER A 501 -1.24 23.39 20.80
C SER A 501 -2.15 22.95 19.64
N ALA A 502 -2.16 21.67 19.28
CA ALA A 502 -3.10 21.10 18.33
C ALA A 502 -4.43 20.79 19.01
N LEU A 503 -4.38 20.29 20.25
CA LEU A 503 -5.55 20.01 21.08
C LEU A 503 -6.36 21.28 21.35
N ASP A 504 -5.73 22.39 21.75
CA ASP A 504 -6.42 23.68 21.95
C ASP A 504 -7.06 24.21 20.64
N ARG A 505 -6.41 24.05 19.49
CA ARG A 505 -6.97 24.43 18.18
C ARG A 505 -8.20 23.61 17.83
N HIS A 506 -8.13 22.28 17.96
CA HIS A 506 -9.26 21.39 17.70
C HIS A 506 -10.42 21.63 18.67
N HIS A 507 -10.13 21.82 19.96
CA HIS A 507 -11.14 22.16 20.97
C HIS A 507 -11.86 23.47 20.63
N ARG A 508 -11.12 24.55 20.30
CA ARG A 508 -11.73 25.83 19.90
C ARG A 508 -12.58 25.70 18.64
N GLN A 509 -12.18 24.85 17.70
CA GLN A 509 -12.94 24.59 16.48
C GLN A 509 -14.25 23.86 16.79
N LEU A 510 -14.23 22.79 17.60
CA LEU A 510 -15.43 22.06 18.02
C LEU A 510 -16.39 22.95 18.83
N VAL A 511 -15.88 23.82 19.70
CA VAL A 511 -16.69 24.81 20.44
C VAL A 511 -17.32 25.85 19.50
N LYS A 512 -16.62 26.24 18.43
CA LYS A 512 -17.15 27.13 17.40
C LYS A 512 -18.26 26.44 16.60
N GLU A 513 -18.06 25.18 16.24
CA GLU A 513 -19.04 24.35 15.52
C GLU A 513 -20.28 24.01 16.37
N TRP A 514 -20.14 23.93 17.70
CA TRP A 514 -21.26 23.78 18.64
C TRP A 514 -22.13 25.03 18.76
N LYS A 515 -21.51 26.21 18.63
CA LYS A 515 -22.19 27.51 18.75
C LYS A 515 -22.81 27.99 17.43
N ALA A 516 -22.39 27.43 16.30
CA ALA A 516 -22.92 27.69 14.96
C ALA A 516 -24.20 26.88 14.72
#